data_AF-A0A9P0PMD5-F1
#
_entry.id   AF-A0A9P0PMD5-F1
#
_cell.length_a   1.000
_cell.length_b   1.000
_cell.length_c   1.000
_cell.angle_alpha   90.00
_cell.angle_beta   90.00
_cell.angle_gamma   90.00
#
_symmetry.space_group_name_H-M   'P 1'
#
loop_
_entity.id
_entity.type
_entity.pdbx_description
1 polymer ?
#
loop_
_entity_poly.entity_id
_entity_poly.type
_entity_poly.pdbx_seq_one_letter_code
_entity_poly.pdbx_strand_id
1 'polypeptide(L)'
;MKWVLLVLSLLFFTMTHTSEAFGLLPCSEKGFVCMGRYQFYQCVRNSDGLHLANIMNCPKGMICSDEDNLECDREDGANLISKTDK
;
A
#
# COMPACT_ATOMS: atom_id res chain seq x y z
N MET A 1 -34.64 16.41 -32.05
CA MET A 1 -34.31 16.97 -30.71
C MET A 1 -34.24 15.94 -29.57
N LYS A 2 -34.84 14.73 -29.70
CA LYS A 2 -34.74 13.66 -28.67
C LYS A 2 -33.36 13.00 -28.53
N TRP A 3 -32.58 12.96 -29.62
CA TRP A 3 -31.24 12.36 -29.63
C TRP A 3 -30.19 13.18 -28.85
N VAL A 4 -30.41 14.49 -28.71
CA VAL A 4 -29.48 15.39 -27.99
C VAL A 4 -29.49 15.12 -26.49
N LEU A 5 -30.65 14.76 -25.94
CA LEU A 5 -30.79 14.44 -24.51
C LEU A 5 -30.12 13.11 -24.14
N LEU A 6 -30.10 12.13 -25.06
CA LEU A 6 -29.43 10.84 -24.86
C LEU A 6 -27.90 10.96 -24.87
N VAL A 7 -27.36 11.82 -25.74
CA VAL A 7 -25.90 12.08 -25.77
C VAL A 7 -25.44 12.82 -24.52
N LEU A 8 -26.26 13.76 -24.00
CA LEU A 8 -25.94 14.48 -22.77
C LEU A 8 -25.95 13.57 -21.53
N SER A 9 -26.87 12.60 -21.43
CA SER A 9 -26.88 11.67 -20.28
C SER A 9 -25.72 10.68 -20.30
N LEU A 10 -25.22 10.28 -21.48
CA LEU A 10 -24.02 9.44 -21.59
C LEU A 10 -22.76 10.17 -21.11
N LEU A 11 -22.65 11.48 -21.35
CA LEU A 11 -21.52 12.31 -20.90
C LEU A 11 -21.48 12.48 -19.37
N PHE A 12 -22.65 12.51 -18.71
CA PHE A 12 -22.71 12.53 -17.24
C PHE A 12 -22.30 11.18 -16.61
N PHE A 13 -22.55 10.06 -17.29
CA PHE A 13 -22.17 8.73 -16.80
C PHE A 13 -20.66 8.46 -16.85
N THR A 14 -19.91 9.12 -17.74
CA THR A 14 -18.46 8.93 -17.83
C THR A 14 -17.66 9.71 -16.77
N MET A 15 -18.28 10.70 -16.11
CA MET A 15 -17.63 11.54 -15.08
C MET A 15 -17.75 10.96 -13.66
N THR A 16 -18.51 9.88 -13.46
CA THR A 16 -18.66 9.23 -12.14
C THR A 16 -17.67 8.09 -11.91
N HIS A 17 -16.91 7.70 -12.93
CA HIS A 17 -15.79 6.76 -12.80
C HIS A 17 -14.49 7.54 -12.85
N THR A 18 -13.94 7.93 -11.70
CA THR A 18 -12.49 8.01 -11.39
C THR A 18 -12.26 8.92 -10.20
N SER A 19 -12.66 8.49 -9.00
CA SER A 19 -12.26 9.20 -7.80
C SER A 19 -12.07 8.32 -6.58
N GLU A 20 -11.46 7.14 -6.72
CA GLU A 20 -10.79 6.45 -5.59
C GLU A 20 -9.57 5.68 -6.12
N ALA A 21 -8.58 6.42 -6.58
CA ALA A 21 -7.22 5.90 -6.73
C ALA A 21 -6.25 6.70 -5.83
N PHE A 22 -6.71 7.05 -4.63
CA PHE A 22 -5.78 7.11 -3.51
C PHE A 22 -5.76 5.70 -2.96
N GLY A 23 -4.82 4.90 -3.44
CA GLY A 23 -4.54 3.59 -2.86
C GLY A 23 -4.27 3.80 -1.38
N LEU A 24 -5.30 3.57 -0.56
CA LEU A 24 -5.14 3.21 0.83
C LEU A 24 -4.13 2.07 0.80
N LEU A 25 -2.86 2.33 1.14
CA LEU A 25 -1.98 1.26 1.57
C LEU A 25 -2.71 0.70 2.80
N PRO A 26 -3.42 -0.44 2.69
CA PRO A 26 -4.13 -0.94 3.83
C PRO A 26 -3.03 -1.37 4.79
N CYS A 27 -3.04 -0.77 5.97
CA CYS A 27 -2.15 -1.23 7.03
C CYS A 27 -2.31 -2.75 7.14
N SER A 28 -1.24 -3.47 6.86
CA SER A 28 -1.23 -4.93 6.92
C SER A 28 -1.57 -5.35 8.35
N GLU A 29 -2.17 -6.53 8.53
CA GLU A 29 -2.46 -7.08 9.87
C GLU A 29 -1.20 -7.16 10.75
N LYS A 30 -0.02 -7.15 10.12
CA LYS A 30 1.31 -7.14 10.74
C LYS A 30 1.64 -5.85 11.51
N GLY A 31 0.90 -4.76 11.32
CA GLY A 31 1.13 -3.50 12.04
C GLY A 31 2.18 -2.57 11.41
N PHE A 32 2.66 -2.88 10.20
CA PHE A 32 3.56 -2.03 9.43
C PHE A 32 3.39 -2.25 7.92
N VAL A 33 3.97 -1.36 7.10
CA VAL A 33 4.06 -1.53 5.65
C VAL A 33 5.41 -1.00 5.14
N CYS A 34 6.12 -1.78 4.33
CA CYS A 34 7.34 -1.33 3.68
C CYS A 34 7.05 -0.23 2.65
N MET A 35 7.75 0.90 2.76
CA MET A 35 7.70 2.03 1.81
C MET A 35 8.91 2.02 0.87
N GLY A 36 10.04 1.53 1.36
CA GLY A 36 11.26 1.36 0.57
C GLY A 36 12.22 0.38 1.23
N ARG A 37 13.39 0.20 0.62
CA ARG A 37 14.37 -0.81 1.06
C ARG A 37 14.79 -0.67 2.52
N TYR A 38 14.81 0.55 3.06
CA TYR A 38 15.24 0.84 4.42
C TYR A 38 14.17 1.58 5.22
N GLN A 39 12.94 1.64 4.73
CA GLN A 39 11.90 2.50 5.29
C GLN A 39 10.55 1.81 5.33
N PHE A 40 9.84 2.00 6.43
CA PHE A 40 8.52 1.43 6.66
C PHE A 40 7.62 2.43 7.38
N TYR A 41 6.31 2.30 7.17
CA TYR A 41 5.31 2.97 7.98
C TYR A 41 4.85 2.06 9.10
N GLN A 42 4.69 2.62 10.30
CA GLN A 42 3.99 1.92 11.38
C GLN A 42 2.49 2.15 11.29
N CYS A 43 1.73 1.11 11.60
CA CYS A 43 0.28 1.15 11.65
C CYS A 43 -0.21 1.24 13.09
N VAL A 44 -1.05 2.23 13.35
CA VAL A 44 -1.66 2.48 14.65
C VAL A 44 -3.17 2.32 14.56
N ARG A 45 -3.78 1.76 15.60
CA ARG A 45 -5.23 1.58 15.69
C ARG A 45 -5.86 2.76 16.44
N ASN A 46 -6.76 3.47 15.78
CA ASN A 46 -7.59 4.52 16.36
C ASN A 46 -9.07 4.11 16.35
N SER A 47 -9.95 5.00 16.81
CA SER A 47 -11.41 4.85 16.79
C SER A 47 -11.99 4.48 15.42
N ASP A 48 -11.36 4.97 14.36
CA ASP A 48 -11.82 4.87 12.98
C ASP A 48 -11.19 3.70 12.20
N GLY A 49 -10.26 2.95 12.82
CA GLY A 49 -9.59 1.82 12.21
C GLY A 49 -8.07 1.82 12.33
N LEU A 50 -7.42 1.11 11.43
CA LEU A 50 -5.96 0.97 11.37
C LEU A 50 -5.40 1.99 10.36
N HIS A 51 -4.47 2.84 10.80
CA HIS A 51 -3.94 3.96 10.01
C HIS A 51 -2.41 3.98 10.02
N LEU A 52 -1.81 4.43 8.91
CA LEU A 52 -0.38 4.72 8.84
C LEU A 52 -0.06 5.93 9.72
N ALA A 53 0.91 5.81 10.61
CA ALA A 53 1.27 6.85 11.57
C ALA A 53 2.56 7.59 11.16
N ASN A 54 3.70 6.92 11.28
CA ASN A 54 5.02 7.51 11.11
C ASN A 54 5.87 6.66 10.18
N ILE A 55 6.69 7.34 9.37
CA ILE A 55 7.77 6.69 8.62
C ILE A 55 8.96 6.48 9.55
N MET A 56 9.46 5.26 9.56
CA MET A 56 10.64 4.84 10.32
C MET A 56 11.68 4.26 9.37
N ASN A 57 12.95 4.37 9.75
CA ASN A 57 14.05 3.77 9.02
C ASN A 57 14.49 2.48 9.72
N CYS A 58 14.83 1.47 8.93
CA CYS A 58 15.46 0.27 9.45
C CYS A 58 16.85 0.57 10.02
N PRO A 59 17.30 -0.21 11.03
CA PRO A 59 18.66 -0.14 11.54
C PRO A 59 19.70 -0.35 10.43
N LYS A 60 20.93 0.13 10.65
CA LYS A 60 22.02 -0.02 9.66
C LYS A 60 22.27 -1.51 9.35
N GLY A 61 22.28 -1.85 8.07
CA GLY A 61 22.49 -3.21 7.59
C GLY A 61 21.25 -4.11 7.59
N MET A 62 20.08 -3.55 7.91
CA MET A 62 18.78 -4.22 7.79
C MET A 62 17.95 -3.54 6.70
N ILE A 63 17.08 -4.31 6.07
CA ILE A 63 16.14 -3.87 5.05
C ILE A 63 14.72 -4.11 5.52
N CYS A 64 13.77 -3.34 4.99
CA CYS A 64 12.36 -3.63 5.23
C CYS A 64 11.98 -4.94 4.53
N SER A 65 11.30 -5.83 5.25
CA SER A 65 10.82 -7.11 4.72
C SER A 65 9.36 -7.30 5.07
N ASP A 66 8.52 -7.53 4.07
CA ASP A 66 7.10 -7.89 4.27
C ASP A 66 6.91 -9.41 4.45
N GLU A 67 7.99 -10.22 4.45
CA GLU A 67 7.90 -11.68 4.53
C GLU A 67 7.60 -12.15 5.96
N ASP A 68 8.36 -11.67 6.94
CA ASP A 68 8.15 -11.96 8.35
C ASP A 68 7.17 -10.99 9.03
N ASN A 69 6.76 -11.26 10.27
CA ASN A 69 6.00 -10.32 11.11
C ASN A 69 6.93 -9.28 11.78
N LEU A 70 8.06 -8.97 11.14
CA LEU A 70 9.10 -8.06 11.63
C LEU A 70 9.34 -6.98 10.57
N GLU A 71 9.42 -5.72 11.00
CA GLU A 71 9.52 -4.58 10.09
C GLU A 71 10.83 -4.53 9.31
N CYS A 72 11.90 -5.01 9.95
CA CYS A 72 13.26 -4.96 9.42
C CYS A 72 13.94 -6.31 9.59
N ASP A 73 14.49 -6.83 8.50
CA ASP A 73 15.25 -8.07 8.46
C ASP A 73 16.63 -7.87 7.81
N ARG A 74 17.54 -8.84 7.96
CA ARG A 74 18.84 -8.82 7.30
C ARG A 74 18.69 -8.94 5.78
N GLU A 75 19.56 -8.25 5.05
CA GLU A 75 19.59 -8.30 3.59
C GLU A 75 19.79 -9.71 3.02
N ASP A 76 20.45 -10.59 3.78
CA ASP A 76 20.64 -12.00 3.42
C ASP A 76 19.34 -12.82 3.48
N GLY A 77 18.36 -12.43 4.30
CA GLY A 77 17.05 -13.10 4.41
C GLY A 77 16.20 -12.92 3.15
N ALA A 78 16.09 -11.68 2.65
CA ALA A 78 15.28 -11.37 1.47
C ALA A 78 15.87 -11.86 0.14
N ASN A 79 17.18 -12.12 0.07
CA ASN A 79 17.85 -12.57 -1.15
C ASN A 79 17.99 -14.10 -1.24
N LEU A 80 17.77 -14.82 -0.14
CA LEU A 80 17.87 -16.28 -0.13
C LEU A 80 16.61 -17.00 -0.64
N ILE A 81 15.45 -16.34 -0.71
CA ILE A 81 14.19 -16.99 -1.10
C ILE A 81 13.80 -16.73 -2.56
N SER A 82 14.32 -15.67 -3.21
CA SER A 82 14.12 -15.47 -4.67
C SER A 82 14.80 -16.54 -5.55
N LYS A 83 15.56 -17.48 -4.96
CA LYS A 83 16.22 -18.59 -5.66
C LYS A 83 15.65 -19.98 -5.32
N THR A 84 14.61 -20.10 -4.50
CA THR A 84 14.00 -21.40 -4.16
C THR A 84 12.59 -21.53 -4.74
N ASP A 85 12.42 -21.11 -5.99
CA ASP A 85 11.30 -21.53 -6.84
C ASP A 85 11.83 -21.71 -8.27
N LYS A 86 12.53 -22.83 -8.50
CA LYS A 86 12.77 -23.38 -9.84
C LYS A 86 12.86 -24.89 -9.78
#